data_AF-A0A529W5Q5-F1
#
_entry.id   AF-A0A529W5Q5-F1
#
_cell.length_a   1.000
_cell.length_b   1.000
_cell.length_c   1.000
_cell.angle_alpha   90.00
_cell.angle_beta   90.00
_cell.angle_gamma   90.00
#
_symmetry.space_group_name_H-M   'P 1'
#
loop_
_entity.id
_entity.type
_entity.pdbx_description
1 polymer ?
#
loop_
_entity_poly.entity_id
_entity_poly.type
_entity_poly.pdbx_seq_one_letter_code
_entity_poly.pdbx_strand_id
1 'polypeptide(L)'
;IAGAATGQPFAEPDKVAGAAHLGQSGVDEWASALLHFPGGIVAEVSCSISLDQDNILRIFGTKGRIEVPDFWFAGGNRDVGPGRIEVIRSGAAREVIRLDETRHLYSFEVDAAGEAIQAGRQEFAWPGMSWADSLGTLRVLDKWRAAVGLEYEIEKPAKRLNTISGRPLRTDGKTIGKRVLPGLPKPVSLLALGFEDFRSFSSGSILLDAYFEAGGNLFDTGYVYGGGYTEALLGQWLANRGVREKSVIIAKGAHSPLCYPDVIARQLAQSLDRLQTDHVDIYFMHRDNPDVPVGEFVDAMDAEAKAGRIRGLFGGSNWTMERMDEAIAYAEKNGRQKPGALSNNFSLAEMLEPIWAGCV
;
A
#
# COMPACT_ATOMS: atom_id res chain seq x y z
N ILE A 1 0.29 -8.91 29.17
CA ILE A 1 -0.17 -8.11 30.35
C ILE A 1 -1.45 -7.35 30.05
N ALA A 2 -1.47 -6.46 29.03
CA ALA A 2 -2.66 -5.69 28.70
C ALA A 2 -3.90 -6.58 28.44
N GLY A 3 -3.74 -7.64 27.63
CA GLY A 3 -4.82 -8.63 27.42
C GLY A 3 -5.34 -9.23 28.73
N ALA A 4 -4.45 -9.78 29.56
CA ALA A 4 -4.82 -10.38 30.84
C ALA A 4 -5.57 -9.39 31.76
N ALA A 5 -5.18 -8.11 31.78
CA ALA A 5 -5.86 -7.06 32.54
C ALA A 5 -7.30 -6.79 32.07
N THR A 6 -7.62 -7.13 30.82
CA THR A 6 -8.95 -7.02 30.21
C THR A 6 -9.63 -8.37 30.00
N GLY A 7 -9.11 -9.46 30.58
CA GLY A 7 -9.68 -10.81 30.42
C GLY A 7 -9.54 -11.41 29.01
N GLN A 8 -8.56 -10.94 28.24
CA GLN A 8 -8.25 -11.41 26.88
C GLN A 8 -6.88 -12.11 26.84
N PRO A 9 -6.62 -13.03 25.88
CA PRO A 9 -5.31 -13.66 25.73
C PRO A 9 -4.18 -12.65 25.47
N PHE A 10 -4.47 -11.61 24.67
CA PHE A 10 -3.57 -10.50 24.34
C PHE A 10 -4.40 -9.22 24.10
N ALA A 11 -3.73 -8.07 23.99
CA ALA A 11 -4.35 -6.81 23.57
C ALA A 11 -3.33 -5.99 22.78
N GLU A 12 -3.78 -5.37 21.70
CA GLU A 12 -2.97 -4.47 20.87
C GLU A 12 -3.03 -3.03 21.39
N PRO A 13 -1.96 -2.25 21.25
CA PRO A 13 -2.02 -0.83 21.56
C PRO A 13 -2.82 -0.09 20.50
N ASP A 14 -3.67 0.83 20.94
CA ASP A 14 -4.43 1.72 20.06
C ASP A 14 -3.59 2.90 19.55
N LYS A 15 -2.49 3.25 20.26
CA LYS A 15 -1.50 4.25 19.83
C LYS A 15 -0.08 3.75 20.06
N VAL A 16 0.78 4.07 19.10
CA VAL A 16 2.22 3.79 19.11
C VAL A 16 2.92 5.09 18.72
N ALA A 17 3.85 5.55 19.54
CA ALA A 17 4.71 6.69 19.25
C ALA A 17 6.13 6.35 19.67
N GLY A 18 7.12 6.58 18.82
CA GLY A 18 8.50 6.23 19.14
C GLY A 18 9.52 7.02 18.35
N ALA A 19 10.76 6.92 18.80
CA ALA A 19 11.95 7.49 18.20
C ALA A 19 13.05 6.42 18.12
N ALA A 20 13.95 6.56 17.16
CA ALA A 20 15.10 5.69 17.02
C ALA A 20 16.23 6.43 16.29
N HIS A 21 17.45 5.93 16.44
CA HIS A 21 18.59 6.32 15.62
C HIS A 21 19.10 5.11 14.84
N LEU A 22 19.09 5.24 13.52
CA LEU A 22 19.67 4.24 12.63
C LEU A 22 21.16 4.50 12.47
N GLY A 23 21.98 3.50 12.83
CA GLY A 23 23.41 3.51 12.63
C GLY A 23 23.82 3.33 11.17
N GLN A 24 25.13 3.32 10.91
CA GLN A 24 25.66 3.17 9.54
C GLN A 24 25.27 1.86 8.86
N SER A 25 24.98 0.81 9.63
CA SER A 25 24.52 -0.49 9.12
C SER A 25 23.04 -0.50 8.73
N GLY A 26 22.29 0.56 9.02
CA GLY A 26 20.83 0.61 8.85
C GLY A 26 20.05 -0.12 9.95
N VAL A 27 20.74 -0.60 11.00
CA VAL A 27 20.12 -1.11 12.22
C VAL A 27 19.99 0.03 13.23
N ASP A 28 18.92 0.02 14.02
CA ASP A 28 18.76 0.96 15.13
C ASP A 28 19.83 0.72 16.22
N GLU A 29 20.62 1.74 16.52
CA GLU A 29 21.60 1.70 17.62
C GLU A 29 20.97 2.07 18.97
N TRP A 30 19.82 2.75 18.91
CA TRP A 30 18.89 2.91 20.02
C TRP A 30 17.47 3.16 19.48
N ALA A 31 16.48 2.74 20.24
CA ALA A 31 15.07 2.96 19.98
C ALA A 31 14.30 3.09 21.30
N SER A 32 13.33 4.01 21.34
CA SER A 32 12.37 4.15 22.44
C SER A 32 10.94 4.35 21.91
N ALA A 33 9.94 3.73 22.56
CA ALA A 33 8.53 3.91 22.21
C ALA A 33 7.61 3.95 23.44
N LEU A 34 6.52 4.69 23.26
CA LEU A 34 5.34 4.71 24.11
C LEU A 34 4.18 4.00 23.40
N LEU A 35 3.55 3.09 24.13
CA LEU A 35 2.40 2.30 23.69
C LEU A 35 1.23 2.61 24.61
N HIS A 36 0.09 3.00 24.04
CA HIS A 36 -1.16 3.14 24.79
C HIS A 36 -2.09 1.98 24.42
N PHE A 37 -2.59 1.28 25.42
CA PHE A 37 -3.51 0.16 25.27
C PHE A 37 -4.92 0.52 25.75
N PRO A 38 -5.96 -0.15 25.22
CA PRO A 38 -7.30 -0.10 25.77
C PRO A 38 -7.29 -0.36 27.29
N GLY A 39 -8.14 0.35 28.03
CA GLY A 39 -8.17 0.28 29.49
C GLY A 39 -7.16 1.20 30.20
N GLY A 40 -6.47 2.07 29.46
CA GLY A 40 -5.61 3.13 30.02
C GLY A 40 -4.23 2.67 30.46
N ILE A 41 -3.82 1.47 30.05
CA ILE A 41 -2.46 0.97 30.29
C ILE A 41 -1.52 1.69 29.33
N VAL A 42 -0.43 2.24 29.87
CA VAL A 42 0.65 2.83 29.09
C VAL A 42 1.90 1.98 29.29
N ALA A 43 2.62 1.67 28.21
CA ALA A 43 3.92 1.03 28.29
C ALA A 43 4.99 1.91 27.63
N GLU A 44 6.17 1.93 28.23
CA GLU A 44 7.40 2.48 27.66
C GLU A 44 8.36 1.32 27.41
N VAL A 45 8.96 1.29 26.23
CA VAL A 45 10.04 0.36 25.90
C VAL A 45 11.23 1.15 25.37
N SER A 46 12.40 0.90 25.92
CA SER A 46 13.66 1.49 25.46
C SER A 46 14.75 0.42 25.32
N CYS A 47 15.53 0.51 24.25
CA CYS A 47 16.67 -0.34 23.98
C CYS A 47 17.79 0.48 23.32
N SER A 48 19.03 0.30 23.75
CA SER A 48 20.21 0.99 23.25
C SER A 48 21.46 0.15 23.43
N ILE A 49 22.34 0.26 22.43
CA ILE A 49 23.72 -0.20 22.48
C ILE A 49 24.73 0.96 22.36
N SER A 50 24.25 2.18 22.15
CA SER A 50 25.08 3.36 21.80
C SER A 50 24.94 4.52 22.77
N LEU A 51 23.74 4.74 23.32
CA LEU A 51 23.45 5.69 24.39
C LEU A 51 23.46 5.01 25.75
N ASP A 52 23.91 5.75 26.77
CA ASP A 52 23.74 5.41 28.19
C ASP A 52 22.29 5.68 28.62
N GLN A 53 21.38 4.82 28.16
CA GLN A 53 19.97 4.80 28.56
C GLN A 53 19.61 3.42 29.10
N ASP A 54 18.57 3.36 29.93
CA ASP A 54 18.07 2.08 30.43
C ASP A 54 17.54 1.21 29.28
N ASN A 55 17.93 -0.06 29.28
CA ASN A 55 17.30 -1.11 28.46
C ASN A 55 16.16 -1.71 29.27
N ILE A 56 14.94 -1.21 29.08
CA ILE A 56 13.84 -1.50 30.01
C ILE A 56 12.47 -1.46 29.35
N LEU A 57 11.59 -2.33 29.83
CA LEU A 57 10.15 -2.23 29.61
C LEU A 57 9.51 -1.72 30.90
N ARG A 58 8.77 -0.62 30.83
CA ARG A 58 7.95 -0.09 31.93
C ARG A 58 6.48 -0.15 31.55
N ILE A 59 5.64 -0.65 32.45
CA ILE A 59 4.18 -0.70 32.26
C ILE A 59 3.54 0.06 33.41
N PHE A 60 2.81 1.12 33.08
CA PHE A 60 2.20 2.04 34.02
C PHE A 60 0.72 1.75 34.19
N GLY A 61 0.27 1.83 35.44
CA GLY A 61 -1.15 1.81 35.80
C GLY A 61 -1.42 2.73 36.99
N THR A 62 -2.70 2.88 37.33
CA THR A 62 -3.13 3.80 38.41
C THR A 62 -2.67 3.39 39.81
N LYS A 63 -2.26 2.13 40.01
CA LYS A 63 -1.84 1.57 41.30
C LYS A 63 -0.32 1.41 41.44
N GLY A 64 0.44 1.73 40.40
CA GLY A 64 1.88 1.49 40.37
C GLY A 64 2.40 1.18 38.96
N ARG A 65 3.58 0.59 38.89
CA ARG A 65 4.20 0.19 37.63
C ARG A 65 4.91 -1.16 37.73
N ILE A 66 5.09 -1.79 36.60
CA ILE A 66 5.91 -2.99 36.41
C ILE A 66 7.13 -2.58 35.60
N GLU A 67 8.32 -2.95 36.04
CA GLU A 67 9.57 -2.72 35.32
C GLU A 67 10.25 -4.07 35.00
N VAL A 68 10.69 -4.23 33.76
CA VAL A 68 11.46 -5.39 33.29
C VAL A 68 12.78 -4.85 32.72
N PRO A 69 13.79 -4.64 33.57
CA PRO A 69 15.11 -4.21 33.12
C PRO A 69 15.81 -5.34 32.38
N ASP A 70 16.67 -4.98 31.43
CA ASP A 70 17.53 -5.90 30.70
C ASP A 70 16.75 -7.11 30.15
N PHE A 71 15.62 -6.84 29.50
CA PHE A 71 14.76 -7.88 28.95
C PHE A 71 15.43 -8.68 27.81
N TRP A 72 16.49 -8.15 27.18
CA TRP A 72 17.37 -8.89 26.25
C TRP A 72 17.99 -10.17 26.85
N PHE A 73 18.08 -10.26 28.18
CA PHE A 73 18.70 -11.38 28.89
C PHE A 73 17.73 -12.09 29.83
N ALA A 74 16.42 -12.03 29.56
CA ALA A 74 15.39 -12.60 30.44
C ALA A 74 15.60 -14.10 30.78
N GLY A 75 16.33 -14.86 29.94
CA GLY A 75 16.70 -16.27 30.16
C GLY A 75 18.13 -16.52 30.67
N GLY A 76 18.91 -15.48 30.98
CA GLY A 76 20.19 -15.59 31.67
C GLY A 76 21.44 -15.45 30.77
N ASN A 77 21.99 -14.24 30.74
CA ASN A 77 23.44 -14.08 30.83
C ASN A 77 23.78 -13.94 32.33
N ARG A 78 24.38 -14.98 32.95
CA ARG A 78 24.73 -14.96 34.38
C ARG A 78 25.72 -13.85 34.74
N ASP A 79 26.46 -13.33 33.77
CA ASP A 79 27.41 -12.23 33.96
C ASP A 79 26.72 -10.86 34.07
N VAL A 80 25.49 -10.72 33.54
CA VAL A 80 24.68 -9.48 33.62
C VAL A 80 23.63 -9.58 34.74
N GLY A 81 23.18 -10.79 35.06
CA GLY A 81 22.29 -11.09 36.18
C GLY A 81 21.04 -11.89 35.77
N PRO A 82 20.33 -12.54 36.72
CA PRO A 82 19.10 -13.24 36.42
C PRO A 82 18.01 -12.26 35.96
N GLY A 83 17.16 -12.69 35.02
CA GLY A 83 15.99 -11.93 34.60
C GLY A 83 15.13 -11.57 35.82
N ARG A 84 14.71 -10.30 35.92
CA ARG A 84 13.88 -9.84 37.03
C ARG A 84 12.71 -9.00 36.54
N ILE A 85 11.63 -9.09 37.29
CA ILE A 85 10.45 -8.25 37.13
C ILE A 85 10.25 -7.51 38.45
N GLU A 86 10.13 -6.19 38.38
CA GLU A 86 9.93 -5.36 39.54
C GLU A 86 8.50 -4.80 39.54
N VAL A 87 7.74 -5.11 40.58
CA VAL A 87 6.38 -4.61 40.78
C VAL A 87 6.43 -3.53 41.85
N ILE A 88 6.19 -2.29 41.43
CA ILE A 88 6.35 -1.10 42.28
C ILE A 88 4.96 -0.51 42.50
N ARG A 89 4.43 -0.64 43.73
CA ARG A 89 3.10 -0.13 44.10
C ARG A 89 3.17 1.32 44.59
N SER A 90 2.08 2.06 44.39
CA SER A 90 1.91 3.41 44.95
C SER A 90 1.97 3.34 46.48
N GLY A 91 2.97 3.98 47.10
CA GLY A 91 3.27 3.83 48.52
C GLY A 91 4.59 3.10 48.84
N ALA A 92 5.48 2.93 47.84
CA ALA A 92 6.87 2.46 47.95
C ALA A 92 7.09 0.96 48.26
N ALA A 93 6.05 0.14 48.31
CA ALA A 93 6.24 -1.32 48.32
C ALA A 93 6.79 -1.78 46.96
N ARG A 94 8.04 -2.25 46.96
CA ARG A 94 8.74 -2.84 45.81
C ARG A 94 8.84 -4.34 46.01
N GLU A 95 8.27 -5.09 45.09
CA GLU A 95 8.37 -6.54 45.00
C GLU A 95 9.28 -6.87 43.81
N VAL A 96 10.29 -7.71 44.04
CA VAL A 96 11.21 -8.16 42.99
C VAL A 96 11.00 -9.65 42.78
N ILE A 97 10.49 -10.00 41.60
CA ILE A 97 10.32 -11.37 41.13
C ILE A 97 11.60 -11.72 40.36
N ARG A 98 12.38 -12.67 40.86
CA ARG A 98 13.57 -13.18 40.19
C ARG A 98 13.23 -14.44 39.41
N LEU A 99 13.70 -14.54 38.18
CA LEU A 99 13.55 -15.70 37.32
C LEU A 99 14.85 -16.51 37.39
N ASP A 100 14.85 -17.57 38.20
CA ASP A 100 15.99 -18.49 38.33
C ASP A 100 15.93 -19.57 37.24
N GLU A 101 15.88 -19.16 35.99
CA GLU A 101 15.92 -20.05 34.84
C GLU A 101 17.37 -20.29 34.37
N THR A 102 17.67 -21.53 34.03
CA THR A 102 19.02 -21.95 33.61
C THR A 102 19.07 -22.40 32.16
N ARG A 103 17.91 -22.64 31.55
CA ARG A 103 17.77 -22.95 30.13
C ARG A 103 17.87 -21.68 29.30
N HIS A 104 18.43 -21.83 28.10
CA HIS A 104 18.56 -20.74 27.13
C HIS A 104 17.18 -20.27 26.65
N LEU A 105 16.97 -18.98 26.40
CA LEU A 105 15.67 -18.42 25.96
C LEU A 105 15.06 -19.19 24.76
N TYR A 106 15.87 -19.48 23.74
CA TYR A 106 15.43 -20.25 22.56
C TYR A 106 14.92 -21.67 22.87
N SER A 107 15.26 -22.29 24.02
CA SER A 107 14.69 -23.61 24.34
C SER A 107 13.18 -23.52 24.60
N PHE A 108 12.70 -22.41 25.15
CA PHE A 108 11.27 -22.21 25.39
C PHE A 108 10.47 -22.10 24.09
N GLU A 109 11.05 -21.47 23.07
CA GLU A 109 10.44 -21.38 21.75
C GLU A 109 10.34 -22.77 21.10
N VAL A 110 11.40 -23.58 21.25
CA VAL A 110 11.44 -24.97 20.76
C VAL A 110 10.41 -25.84 21.50
N ASP A 111 10.33 -25.73 22.83
CA ASP A 111 9.36 -26.46 23.64
C ASP A 111 7.92 -26.09 23.24
N ALA A 112 7.60 -24.79 23.14
CA ALA A 112 6.28 -24.31 22.73
C ALA A 112 5.88 -24.77 21.32
N ALA A 113 6.83 -24.75 20.39
CA ALA A 113 6.61 -25.28 19.04
C ALA A 113 6.38 -26.80 19.06
N GLY A 114 7.18 -27.55 19.83
CA GLY A 114 7.02 -28.99 20.02
C GLY A 114 5.64 -29.36 20.57
N GLU A 115 5.19 -28.65 21.60
CA GLU A 115 3.85 -28.83 22.20
C GLU A 115 2.72 -28.53 21.20
N ALA A 116 2.85 -27.46 20.40
CA ALA A 116 1.87 -27.13 19.38
C ALA A 116 1.78 -28.24 18.31
N ILE A 117 2.93 -28.69 17.79
CA ILE A 117 3.00 -29.75 16.77
C ILE A 117 2.41 -31.06 17.29
N GLN A 118 2.80 -31.49 18.50
CA GLN A 118 2.29 -32.73 19.10
C GLN A 118 0.79 -32.69 19.33
N ALA A 119 0.25 -31.51 19.62
CA ALA A 119 -1.18 -31.29 19.79
C ALA A 119 -1.94 -31.01 18.46
N GLY A 120 -1.26 -31.08 17.31
CA GLY A 120 -1.86 -30.81 16.00
C GLY A 120 -2.28 -29.36 15.78
N ARG A 121 -1.67 -28.41 16.51
CA ARG A 121 -1.90 -26.97 16.38
C ARG A 121 -0.84 -26.32 15.49
N GLN A 122 -1.20 -25.18 14.90
CA GLN A 122 -0.30 -24.37 14.06
C GLN A 122 0.16 -23.07 14.76
N GLU A 123 -0.29 -22.86 15.99
CA GLU A 123 0.02 -21.70 16.83
C GLU A 123 0.13 -22.13 18.30
N PHE A 124 0.71 -21.28 19.14
CA PHE A 124 0.89 -21.58 20.56
C PHE A 124 -0.43 -21.41 21.33
N ALA A 125 -0.62 -22.25 22.35
CA ALA A 125 -1.70 -22.06 23.29
C ALA A 125 -1.33 -20.95 24.28
N TRP A 126 -2.33 -20.19 24.75
CA TRP A 126 -2.12 -19.22 25.83
C TRP A 126 -1.45 -19.89 27.03
N PRO A 127 -0.41 -19.27 27.66
CA PRO A 127 0.05 -17.88 27.50
C PRO A 127 1.04 -17.62 26.35
N GLY A 128 1.30 -18.60 25.47
CA GLY A 128 2.10 -18.41 24.26
C GLY A 128 1.39 -17.54 23.22
N MET A 129 2.18 -17.04 22.25
CA MET A 129 1.69 -16.17 21.19
C MET A 129 0.84 -16.93 20.15
N SER A 130 -0.39 -16.49 19.97
CA SER A 130 -1.22 -16.89 18.83
C SER A 130 -0.74 -16.20 17.55
N TRP A 131 -1.26 -16.59 16.39
CA TRP A 131 -1.04 -15.85 15.15
C TRP A 131 -1.59 -14.43 15.20
N ALA A 132 -2.74 -14.23 15.87
CA ALA A 132 -3.33 -12.92 16.01
C ALA A 132 -2.44 -11.98 16.84
N ASP A 133 -1.86 -12.48 17.93
CA ASP A 133 -0.91 -11.75 18.77
C ASP A 133 0.41 -11.47 18.03
N SER A 134 0.90 -12.45 17.27
CA SER A 134 2.09 -12.30 16.42
C SER A 134 1.89 -11.19 15.38
N LEU A 135 0.77 -11.20 14.66
CA LEU A 135 0.44 -10.14 13.70
C LEU A 135 0.21 -8.78 14.38
N GLY A 136 -0.34 -8.77 15.59
CA GLY A 136 -0.48 -7.57 16.40
C GLY A 136 0.88 -6.95 16.73
N THR A 137 1.85 -7.77 17.14
CA THR A 137 3.23 -7.33 17.38
C THR A 137 3.87 -6.75 16.12
N LEU A 138 3.71 -7.42 14.96
CA LEU A 138 4.23 -6.90 13.69
C LEU A 138 3.60 -5.56 13.31
N ARG A 139 2.29 -5.36 13.52
CA ARG A 139 1.63 -4.05 13.29
C ARG A 139 2.19 -2.94 14.18
N VAL A 140 2.54 -3.25 15.43
CA VAL A 140 3.18 -2.28 16.34
C VAL A 140 4.56 -1.90 15.83
N LEU A 141 5.36 -2.89 15.43
CA LEU A 141 6.68 -2.66 14.84
C LEU A 141 6.58 -1.83 13.55
N ASP A 142 5.64 -2.15 12.65
CA ASP A 142 5.42 -1.38 11.42
C ASP A 142 5.07 0.09 11.71
N LYS A 143 4.19 0.34 12.67
CA LYS A 143 3.84 1.72 13.10
C LYS A 143 5.06 2.47 13.65
N TRP A 144 5.86 1.80 14.48
CA TRP A 144 7.05 2.41 15.06
C TRP A 144 8.12 2.67 14.00
N ARG A 145 8.40 1.69 13.14
CA ARG A 145 9.31 1.84 12.00
C ARG A 145 8.91 2.98 11.09
N ALA A 146 7.62 3.10 10.77
CA ALA A 146 7.10 4.21 9.98
C ALA A 146 7.32 5.57 10.67
N ALA A 147 7.15 5.65 12.00
CA ALA A 147 7.38 6.87 12.77
C ALA A 147 8.84 7.35 12.73
N VAL A 148 9.80 6.44 12.52
CA VAL A 148 11.24 6.75 12.46
C VAL A 148 11.82 6.69 11.04
N GLY A 149 10.98 6.45 10.03
CA GLY A 149 11.40 6.38 8.63
C GLY A 149 12.24 5.14 8.27
N LEU A 150 12.14 4.05 9.04
CA LEU A 150 12.87 2.81 8.77
C LEU A 150 12.18 1.96 7.70
N GLU A 151 12.77 1.93 6.51
CA GLU A 151 12.43 1.04 5.40
C GLU A 151 13.66 0.21 4.99
N TYR A 152 13.52 -1.11 4.92
CA TYR A 152 14.60 -2.01 4.48
C TYR A 152 14.70 -2.05 2.96
N GLU A 153 15.91 -2.27 2.44
CA GLU A 153 16.14 -2.36 0.98
C GLU A 153 15.22 -3.36 0.28
N ILE A 154 14.95 -4.51 0.91
CA ILE A 154 14.06 -5.55 0.36
C ILE A 154 12.61 -5.09 0.24
N GLU A 155 12.20 -4.09 1.02
CA GLU A 155 10.85 -3.56 1.03
C GLU A 155 10.63 -2.50 -0.05
N LYS A 156 11.70 -1.91 -0.58
CA LYS A 156 11.60 -0.87 -1.59
C LYS A 156 10.89 -1.39 -2.84
N PRO A 157 10.00 -0.60 -3.46
CA PRO A 157 9.28 -1.00 -4.66
C PRO A 157 10.18 -1.59 -5.75
N ALA A 158 11.33 -0.96 -6.04
CA ALA A 158 12.28 -1.43 -7.05
C ALA A 158 12.90 -2.82 -6.78
N LYS A 159 12.84 -3.32 -5.54
CA LYS A 159 13.35 -4.65 -5.15
C LYS A 159 12.25 -5.72 -5.08
N ARG A 160 10.97 -5.32 -5.09
CA ARG A 160 9.82 -6.23 -5.05
C ARG A 160 9.46 -6.75 -6.44
N LEU A 161 10.28 -7.65 -6.97
CA LEU A 161 10.11 -8.22 -8.31
C LEU A 161 9.08 -9.36 -8.38
N ASN A 162 8.94 -10.12 -7.28
CA ASN A 162 8.02 -11.25 -7.18
C ASN A 162 6.72 -10.86 -6.45
N THR A 163 5.74 -11.76 -6.54
CA THR A 163 4.50 -11.68 -5.75
C THR A 163 4.80 -11.81 -4.24
N ILE A 164 3.79 -11.57 -3.40
CA ILE A 164 3.94 -11.65 -1.94
C ILE A 164 4.39 -13.03 -1.43
N SER A 165 4.11 -14.11 -2.16
CA SER A 165 4.58 -15.46 -1.83
C SER A 165 5.96 -15.80 -2.41
N GLY A 166 6.67 -14.83 -2.98
CA GLY A 166 8.03 -14.99 -3.49
C GLY A 166 8.13 -15.63 -4.89
N ARG A 167 7.00 -16.02 -5.48
CA ARG A 167 6.90 -16.60 -6.83
C ARG A 167 6.81 -15.53 -7.93
N PRO A 168 7.26 -15.83 -9.17
CA PRO A 168 6.94 -15.02 -10.35
C PRO A 168 5.43 -14.89 -10.56
N LEU A 169 5.02 -13.78 -11.16
CA LEU A 169 3.62 -13.51 -11.49
C LEU A 169 3.12 -14.45 -12.59
N ARG A 170 1.97 -15.11 -12.37
CA ARG A 170 1.32 -15.93 -13.40
C ARG A 170 0.62 -15.08 -14.44
N THR A 171 0.49 -15.63 -15.64
CA THR A 171 -0.16 -14.95 -16.77
C THR A 171 -1.19 -15.82 -17.50
N ASP A 172 -1.59 -16.95 -16.90
CA ASP A 172 -2.46 -17.98 -17.48
C ASP A 172 -3.90 -17.96 -16.93
N GLY A 173 -4.24 -16.96 -16.11
CA GLY A 173 -5.58 -16.73 -15.58
C GLY A 173 -6.65 -16.56 -16.65
N LYS A 174 -7.82 -17.16 -16.41
CA LYS A 174 -8.98 -17.11 -17.32
C LYS A 174 -10.30 -16.77 -16.64
N THR A 175 -10.28 -16.46 -15.35
CA THR A 175 -11.49 -16.15 -14.58
C THR A 175 -12.15 -14.87 -15.08
N ILE A 176 -11.36 -13.83 -15.36
CA ILE A 176 -11.80 -12.60 -16.00
C ILE A 176 -11.69 -12.80 -17.51
N GLY A 177 -12.85 -12.86 -18.18
CA GLY A 177 -12.94 -12.98 -19.64
C GLY A 177 -12.33 -11.77 -20.36
N LYS A 178 -11.92 -11.98 -21.62
CA LYS A 178 -11.40 -10.94 -22.50
C LYS A 178 -12.21 -10.85 -23.79
N ARG A 179 -12.25 -9.67 -24.40
CA ARG A 179 -12.83 -9.42 -25.72
C ARG A 179 -11.84 -8.66 -26.60
N VAL A 180 -12.01 -8.78 -27.91
CA VAL A 180 -11.32 -7.90 -28.86
C VAL A 180 -12.14 -6.63 -28.97
N LEU A 181 -11.50 -5.48 -28.77
CA LEU A 181 -12.09 -4.17 -29.07
C LEU A 181 -11.49 -3.65 -30.37
N PRO A 182 -12.31 -3.20 -31.35
CA PRO A 182 -11.80 -2.50 -32.52
C PRO A 182 -10.92 -1.31 -32.10
N GLY A 183 -9.77 -1.18 -32.75
CA GLY A 183 -8.80 -0.12 -32.45
C GLY A 183 -7.80 -0.43 -31.34
N LEU A 184 -7.89 -1.59 -30.67
CA LEU A 184 -6.84 -2.03 -29.74
C LEU A 184 -6.00 -3.17 -30.33
N PRO A 185 -4.67 -3.21 -30.08
CA PRO A 185 -3.78 -4.21 -30.64
C PRO A 185 -3.87 -5.58 -29.96
N LYS A 186 -4.58 -5.69 -28.83
CA LYS A 186 -4.66 -6.92 -28.02
C LYS A 186 -6.04 -7.09 -27.37
N PRO A 187 -6.45 -8.33 -27.04
CA PRO A 187 -7.66 -8.56 -26.26
C PRO A 187 -7.58 -7.90 -24.89
N VAL A 188 -8.70 -7.33 -24.45
CA VAL A 188 -8.83 -6.57 -23.21
C VAL A 188 -9.83 -7.25 -22.29
N SER A 189 -9.56 -7.25 -20.99
CA SER A 189 -10.44 -7.82 -19.98
C SER A 189 -11.78 -7.09 -19.92
N LEU A 190 -12.85 -7.86 -19.65
CA LEU A 190 -14.21 -7.34 -19.48
C LEU A 190 -14.36 -6.44 -18.24
N LEU A 191 -13.40 -6.53 -17.31
CA LEU A 191 -13.31 -5.70 -16.12
C LEU A 191 -12.06 -4.85 -16.21
N ALA A 192 -12.19 -3.55 -15.92
CA ALA A 192 -11.08 -2.64 -15.66
C ALA A 192 -10.78 -2.58 -14.16
N LEU A 193 -9.51 -2.48 -13.79
CA LEU A 193 -9.11 -2.10 -12.43
C LEU A 193 -8.81 -0.61 -12.40
N GLY A 194 -9.68 0.16 -11.75
CA GLY A 194 -9.46 1.58 -11.47
C GLY A 194 -8.32 1.79 -10.47
N PHE A 195 -7.53 2.84 -10.68
CA PHE A 195 -6.25 3.08 -10.00
C PHE A 195 -6.17 4.46 -9.35
N GLU A 196 -7.28 4.93 -8.78
CA GLU A 196 -7.41 6.24 -8.14
C GLU A 196 -6.81 6.30 -6.72
N ASP A 197 -7.14 5.36 -5.83
CA ASP A 197 -6.71 5.37 -4.41
C ASP A 197 -5.86 4.13 -4.08
N PHE A 198 -4.56 4.23 -4.37
CA PHE A 198 -3.55 3.27 -3.95
C PHE A 198 -2.47 3.96 -3.12
N ARG A 199 -2.38 3.61 -1.83
CA ARG A 199 -1.55 4.33 -0.86
C ARG A 199 -0.09 3.88 -0.79
N SER A 200 0.18 2.62 -1.09
CA SER A 200 1.53 2.06 -1.05
C SER A 200 1.72 1.00 -2.12
N PHE A 201 2.95 0.86 -2.61
CA PHE A 201 3.30 -0.25 -3.50
C PHE A 201 2.99 -1.60 -2.85
N SER A 202 3.32 -1.79 -1.57
CA SER A 202 3.15 -3.05 -0.83
C SER A 202 1.70 -3.54 -0.83
N SER A 203 0.76 -2.66 -0.51
CA SER A 203 -0.67 -3.00 -0.55
C SER A 203 -1.20 -3.11 -1.98
N GLY A 204 -0.75 -2.22 -2.87
CA GLY A 204 -1.22 -2.17 -4.25
C GLY A 204 -0.81 -3.37 -5.08
N SER A 205 0.44 -3.82 -4.95
CA SER A 205 0.98 -4.94 -5.72
C SER A 205 0.21 -6.23 -5.48
N ILE A 206 -0.32 -6.45 -4.26
CA ILE A 206 -1.10 -7.67 -3.95
C ILE A 206 -2.38 -7.71 -4.79
N LEU A 207 -3.10 -6.58 -4.85
CA LEU A 207 -4.34 -6.48 -5.62
C LEU A 207 -4.06 -6.53 -7.13
N LEU A 208 -3.01 -5.84 -7.59
CA LEU A 208 -2.58 -5.87 -8.99
C LEU A 208 -2.17 -7.28 -9.43
N ASP A 209 -1.38 -7.97 -8.62
CA ASP A 209 -0.97 -9.35 -8.86
C ASP A 209 -2.21 -10.25 -8.95
N ALA A 210 -3.12 -10.18 -7.97
CA ALA A 210 -4.34 -10.99 -7.94
C ALA A 210 -5.26 -10.72 -9.16
N TYR A 211 -5.46 -9.45 -9.51
CA TYR A 211 -6.28 -9.06 -10.66
C TYR A 211 -5.68 -9.58 -11.98
N PHE A 212 -4.36 -9.42 -12.16
CA PHE A 212 -3.68 -9.88 -13.36
C PHE A 212 -3.67 -11.41 -13.45
N GLU A 213 -3.37 -12.11 -12.35
CA GLU A 213 -3.40 -13.57 -12.29
C GLU A 213 -4.82 -14.15 -12.48
N ALA A 214 -5.87 -13.38 -12.24
CA ALA A 214 -7.25 -13.76 -12.56
C ALA A 214 -7.58 -13.62 -14.07
N GLY A 215 -6.69 -13.06 -14.87
CA GLY A 215 -6.88 -12.78 -16.30
C GLY A 215 -7.17 -11.33 -16.63
N GLY A 216 -7.20 -10.44 -15.63
CA GLY A 216 -7.34 -9.00 -15.84
C GLY A 216 -6.14 -8.41 -16.59
N ASN A 217 -6.37 -7.44 -17.46
CA ASN A 217 -5.27 -6.70 -18.09
C ASN A 217 -5.62 -5.26 -18.47
N LEU A 218 -6.77 -4.73 -18.04
CA LEU A 218 -7.19 -3.37 -18.27
C LEU A 218 -7.02 -2.55 -17.00
N PHE A 219 -6.06 -1.62 -17.00
CA PHE A 219 -5.80 -0.75 -15.86
C PHE A 219 -6.18 0.68 -16.21
N ASP A 220 -6.87 1.35 -15.30
CA ASP A 220 -7.39 2.69 -15.51
C ASP A 220 -6.80 3.66 -14.49
N THR A 221 -5.99 4.62 -14.95
CA THR A 221 -5.33 5.63 -14.12
C THR A 221 -5.62 7.04 -14.63
N GLY A 222 -5.05 8.05 -13.98
CA GLY A 222 -5.25 9.45 -14.34
C GLY A 222 -4.17 10.36 -13.73
N TYR A 223 -3.81 11.39 -14.48
CA TYR A 223 -2.75 12.35 -14.19
C TYR A 223 -2.86 12.99 -12.79
N VAL A 224 -4.10 13.22 -12.34
CA VAL A 224 -4.40 13.89 -11.05
C VAL A 224 -4.50 12.92 -9.87
N TYR A 225 -4.61 11.61 -10.12
CA TYR A 225 -4.81 10.62 -9.06
C TYR A 225 -3.58 10.54 -8.15
N GLY A 226 -3.81 10.69 -6.83
CA GLY A 226 -2.74 10.72 -5.83
C GLY A 226 -1.63 11.73 -6.12
N GLY A 227 -1.91 12.82 -6.86
CA GLY A 227 -0.88 13.78 -7.30
C GLY A 227 0.16 13.18 -8.26
N GLY A 228 -0.17 12.09 -8.97
CA GLY A 228 0.73 11.34 -9.85
C GLY A 228 1.37 10.12 -9.21
N TYR A 229 1.21 9.92 -7.89
CA TYR A 229 1.78 8.77 -7.19
C TYR A 229 1.24 7.44 -7.73
N THR A 230 -0.05 7.35 -8.07
CA THR A 230 -0.64 6.09 -8.52
C THR A 230 -0.16 5.71 -9.93
N GLU A 231 0.09 6.67 -10.83
CA GLU A 231 0.77 6.39 -12.10
C GLU A 231 2.19 5.84 -11.88
N ALA A 232 2.95 6.44 -10.95
CA ALA A 232 4.30 5.99 -10.62
C ALA A 232 4.31 4.57 -10.02
N LEU A 233 3.36 4.28 -9.12
CA LEU A 233 3.18 2.95 -8.54
C LEU A 233 2.83 1.92 -9.61
N LEU A 234 1.86 2.20 -10.48
CA LEU A 234 1.46 1.31 -11.57
C LEU A 234 2.63 1.08 -12.54
N GLY A 235 3.35 2.13 -12.92
CA GLY A 235 4.54 2.05 -13.77
C GLY A 235 5.64 1.18 -13.16
N GLN A 236 5.91 1.35 -11.86
CA GLN A 236 6.86 0.51 -11.14
C GLN A 236 6.41 -0.95 -11.11
N TRP A 237 5.11 -1.22 -10.88
CA TRP A 237 4.59 -2.59 -10.86
C TRP A 237 4.67 -3.25 -12.23
N LEU A 238 4.29 -2.55 -13.30
CA LEU A 238 4.37 -3.03 -14.69
C LEU A 238 5.81 -3.42 -15.05
N ALA A 239 6.79 -2.59 -14.66
CA ALA A 239 8.21 -2.85 -14.86
C ALA A 239 8.70 -4.03 -14.02
N ASN A 240 8.39 -4.07 -12.72
CA ASN A 240 8.80 -5.14 -11.81
C ASN A 240 8.31 -6.52 -12.26
N ARG A 241 7.08 -6.58 -12.77
CA ARG A 241 6.45 -7.83 -13.22
C ARG A 241 6.76 -8.16 -14.68
N GLY A 242 7.29 -7.22 -15.45
CA GLY A 242 7.56 -7.39 -16.88
C GLY A 242 6.28 -7.60 -17.70
N VAL A 243 5.19 -6.89 -17.36
CA VAL A 243 3.85 -7.13 -17.96
C VAL A 243 3.27 -5.93 -18.72
N ARG A 244 4.06 -4.88 -18.98
CA ARG A 244 3.61 -3.71 -19.76
C ARG A 244 2.97 -4.11 -21.09
N GLU A 245 3.62 -4.97 -21.87
CA GLU A 245 3.12 -5.40 -23.18
C GLU A 245 1.90 -6.33 -23.11
N LYS A 246 1.67 -6.99 -21.97
CA LYS A 246 0.46 -7.81 -21.73
C LYS A 246 -0.71 -7.00 -21.20
N SER A 247 -0.45 -5.76 -20.78
CA SER A 247 -1.42 -4.84 -20.18
C SER A 247 -1.97 -3.86 -21.22
N VAL A 248 -3.17 -3.39 -20.96
CA VAL A 248 -3.88 -2.31 -21.65
C VAL A 248 -4.05 -1.19 -20.63
N ILE A 249 -3.43 -0.05 -20.88
CA ILE A 249 -3.45 1.09 -19.96
C ILE A 249 -4.36 2.18 -20.51
N ILE A 250 -5.35 2.56 -19.70
CA ILE A 250 -6.10 3.80 -19.84
C ILE A 250 -5.40 4.85 -18.96
N ALA A 251 -5.00 5.97 -19.55
CA ALA A 251 -4.62 7.16 -18.79
C ALA A 251 -5.55 8.32 -19.11
N LYS A 252 -5.64 9.27 -18.18
CA LYS A 252 -6.48 10.46 -18.33
C LYS A 252 -5.70 11.73 -17.98
N GLY A 253 -5.78 12.75 -18.81
CA GLY A 253 -5.25 14.10 -18.52
C GLY A 253 -6.27 15.17 -18.90
N ALA A 254 -5.88 16.45 -18.95
CA ALA A 254 -6.78 17.58 -19.17
C ALA A 254 -7.98 17.56 -18.18
N HIS A 255 -7.68 17.72 -16.90
CA HIS A 255 -8.68 17.88 -15.85
C HIS A 255 -8.85 19.35 -15.47
N SER A 256 -10.07 19.76 -15.12
CA SER A 256 -10.35 21.12 -14.64
C SER A 256 -9.46 21.51 -13.43
N PRO A 257 -8.97 22.76 -13.37
CA PRO A 257 -9.25 23.87 -14.29
C PRO A 257 -8.37 23.89 -15.56
N LEU A 258 -7.37 23.02 -15.68
CA LEU A 258 -6.42 23.00 -16.79
C LEU A 258 -6.89 22.06 -17.91
N CYS A 259 -8.00 22.42 -18.54
CA CYS A 259 -8.60 21.68 -19.65
C CYS A 259 -8.48 22.47 -20.96
N TYR A 260 -7.30 22.40 -21.58
CA TYR A 260 -6.98 23.12 -22.83
C TYR A 260 -6.18 22.21 -23.78
N PRO A 261 -6.27 22.39 -25.11
CA PRO A 261 -5.62 21.51 -26.08
C PRO A 261 -4.10 21.38 -25.88
N ASP A 262 -3.41 22.47 -25.53
CA ASP A 262 -1.96 22.49 -25.34
C ASP A 262 -1.47 21.75 -24.09
N VAL A 263 -2.38 21.46 -23.15
CA VAL A 263 -2.07 20.72 -21.92
C VAL A 263 -1.99 19.21 -22.15
N ILE A 264 -2.70 18.69 -23.16
CA ILE A 264 -2.80 17.25 -23.46
C ILE A 264 -1.41 16.62 -23.62
N ALA A 265 -0.59 17.16 -24.53
CA ALA A 265 0.74 16.63 -24.80
C ALA A 265 1.67 16.70 -23.57
N ARG A 266 1.60 17.79 -22.80
CA ARG A 266 2.43 18.00 -21.60
C ARG A 266 2.08 16.99 -20.50
N GLN A 267 0.79 16.83 -20.20
CA GLN A 267 0.34 15.91 -19.16
C GLN A 267 0.54 14.46 -19.58
N LEU A 268 0.25 14.10 -20.83
CA LEU A 268 0.53 12.75 -21.33
C LEU A 268 2.02 12.41 -21.23
N ALA A 269 2.93 13.32 -21.61
CA ALA A 269 4.37 13.08 -21.46
C ALA A 269 4.79 12.80 -20.01
N GLN A 270 4.23 13.54 -19.05
CA GLN A 270 4.48 13.32 -17.62
C GLN A 270 3.85 12.02 -17.10
N SER A 271 2.64 11.68 -17.54
CA SER A 271 2.00 10.40 -17.24
C SER A 271 2.84 9.24 -17.75
N LEU A 272 3.37 9.33 -18.97
CA LEU A 272 4.23 8.31 -19.59
C LEU A 272 5.55 8.10 -18.83
N ASP A 273 6.18 9.19 -18.38
CA ASP A 273 7.37 9.14 -17.51
C ASP A 273 7.08 8.39 -16.21
N ARG A 274 6.01 8.76 -15.50
CA ARG A 274 5.57 8.07 -14.27
C ARG A 274 5.21 6.61 -14.51
N LEU A 275 4.51 6.31 -15.61
CA LEU A 275 4.15 4.96 -16.01
C LEU A 275 5.34 4.14 -16.51
N GLN A 276 6.51 4.75 -16.69
CA GLN A 276 7.74 4.14 -17.20
C GLN A 276 7.51 3.42 -18.54
N THR A 277 6.80 4.08 -19.45
CA THR A 277 6.46 3.56 -20.78
C THR A 277 6.37 4.69 -21.80
N ASP A 278 6.54 4.36 -23.08
CA ASP A 278 6.48 5.32 -24.20
C ASP A 278 5.06 5.55 -24.73
N HIS A 279 4.08 4.76 -24.28
CA HIS A 279 2.72 4.83 -24.78
C HIS A 279 1.66 4.41 -23.78
N VAL A 280 0.42 4.83 -24.03
CA VAL A 280 -0.81 4.25 -23.46
C VAL A 280 -1.65 3.59 -24.56
N ASP A 281 -2.48 2.64 -24.16
CA ASP A 281 -3.35 1.92 -25.09
C ASP A 281 -4.66 2.70 -25.34
N ILE A 282 -5.15 3.41 -24.31
CA ILE A 282 -6.30 4.30 -24.39
C ILE A 282 -5.98 5.60 -23.65
N TYR A 283 -6.41 6.74 -24.20
CA TYR A 283 -6.27 8.03 -23.52
C TYR A 283 -7.57 8.82 -23.50
N PHE A 284 -7.97 9.31 -22.33
CA PHE A 284 -9.12 10.19 -22.19
C PHE A 284 -8.74 11.60 -21.76
N MET A 285 -9.43 12.59 -22.31
CA MET A 285 -9.58 13.86 -21.61
C MET A 285 -10.49 13.63 -20.40
N HIS A 286 -10.00 13.96 -19.22
CA HIS A 286 -10.65 13.64 -17.95
C HIS A 286 -11.90 14.51 -17.71
N ARG A 287 -11.91 15.73 -18.27
CA ARG A 287 -13.05 16.65 -18.32
C ARG A 287 -13.17 17.24 -19.73
N ASP A 288 -14.30 17.87 -20.02
CA ASP A 288 -14.47 18.74 -21.20
C ASP A 288 -14.22 20.21 -20.83
N ASN A 289 -13.96 21.03 -21.84
CA ASN A 289 -14.04 22.48 -21.76
C ASN A 289 -14.88 22.99 -22.95
N PRO A 290 -16.17 23.32 -22.72
CA PRO A 290 -17.08 23.72 -23.80
C PRO A 290 -16.79 25.12 -24.36
N ASP A 291 -15.95 25.92 -23.70
CA ASP A 291 -15.56 27.25 -24.18
C ASP A 291 -14.53 27.17 -25.34
N VAL A 292 -13.94 26.00 -25.57
CA VAL A 292 -12.98 25.74 -26.66
C VAL A 292 -13.67 24.87 -27.73
N PRO A 293 -13.52 25.17 -29.03
CA PRO A 293 -14.06 24.31 -30.10
C PRO A 293 -13.55 22.86 -30.00
N VAL A 294 -14.44 21.87 -30.17
CA VAL A 294 -14.08 20.45 -29.99
C VAL A 294 -12.94 20.01 -30.92
N GLY A 295 -12.89 20.62 -32.10
CA GLY A 295 -11.91 20.30 -33.13
C GLY A 295 -10.47 20.52 -32.68
N GLU A 296 -10.23 21.51 -31.82
CA GLU A 296 -8.88 21.77 -31.28
C GLU A 296 -8.41 20.62 -30.37
N PHE A 297 -9.32 20.03 -29.59
CA PHE A 297 -9.02 18.84 -28.79
C PHE A 297 -8.81 17.60 -29.66
N VAL A 298 -9.62 17.43 -30.70
CA VAL A 298 -9.46 16.33 -31.66
C VAL A 298 -8.10 16.41 -32.37
N ASP A 299 -7.70 17.59 -32.82
CA ASP A 299 -6.39 17.81 -33.45
C ASP A 299 -5.23 17.53 -32.49
N ALA A 300 -5.34 17.93 -31.21
CA ALA A 300 -4.34 17.64 -30.20
C ALA A 300 -4.22 16.13 -29.91
N MET A 301 -5.34 15.43 -29.70
CA MET A 301 -5.35 13.97 -29.47
C MET A 301 -4.82 13.18 -30.68
N ASP A 302 -5.20 13.58 -31.90
CA ASP A 302 -4.72 12.96 -33.15
C ASP A 302 -3.21 13.15 -33.32
N ALA A 303 -2.64 14.29 -32.92
CA ALA A 303 -1.20 14.51 -32.93
C ALA A 303 -0.46 13.54 -31.99
N GLU A 304 -1.00 13.29 -30.80
CA GLU A 304 -0.44 12.32 -29.83
C GLU A 304 -0.55 10.87 -30.32
N ALA A 305 -1.66 10.53 -30.99
CA ALA A 305 -1.85 9.24 -31.64
C ALA A 305 -0.85 9.03 -32.78
N LYS A 306 -0.69 10.03 -33.67
CA LYS A 306 0.33 10.00 -34.74
C LYS A 306 1.77 9.92 -34.21
N ALA A 307 2.03 10.52 -33.07
CA ALA A 307 3.32 10.43 -32.38
C ALA A 307 3.54 9.06 -31.71
N GLY A 308 2.55 8.15 -31.70
CA GLY A 308 2.63 6.82 -31.11
C GLY A 308 2.50 6.78 -29.59
N ARG A 309 2.25 7.94 -28.95
CA ARG A 309 2.04 8.04 -27.49
C ARG A 309 0.67 7.50 -27.08
N ILE A 310 -0.30 7.53 -28.00
CA ILE A 310 -1.58 6.82 -27.88
C ILE A 310 -1.62 5.76 -28.98
N ARG A 311 -1.57 4.47 -28.62
CA ARG A 311 -1.52 3.37 -29.63
C ARG A 311 -2.88 2.84 -30.05
N GLY A 312 -3.93 3.15 -29.31
CA GLY A 312 -5.28 2.65 -29.58
C GLY A 312 -6.29 3.77 -29.68
N LEU A 313 -7.25 3.78 -28.76
CA LEU A 313 -8.39 4.70 -28.79
C LEU A 313 -8.09 5.96 -27.98
N PHE A 314 -8.71 7.07 -28.36
CA PHE A 314 -8.83 8.22 -27.49
C PHE A 314 -10.28 8.73 -27.42
N GLY A 315 -10.57 9.58 -26.45
CA GLY A 315 -11.86 10.26 -26.35
C GLY A 315 -12.01 11.07 -25.07
N GLY A 316 -13.23 11.13 -24.55
CA GLY A 316 -13.58 11.91 -23.36
C GLY A 316 -13.96 11.08 -22.15
N SER A 317 -13.89 11.69 -20.98
CA SER A 317 -14.49 11.25 -19.73
C SER A 317 -15.29 12.42 -19.18
N ASN A 318 -16.52 12.16 -18.75
CA ASN A 318 -17.49 13.20 -18.38
C ASN A 318 -17.79 14.16 -19.54
N TRP A 319 -17.92 13.63 -20.75
CA TRP A 319 -18.33 14.39 -21.94
C TRP A 319 -19.79 14.04 -22.26
N THR A 320 -20.56 15.02 -22.72
CA THR A 320 -21.92 14.72 -23.21
C THR A 320 -21.87 13.95 -24.53
N MET A 321 -22.95 13.27 -24.88
CA MET A 321 -23.06 12.53 -26.14
C MET A 321 -22.98 13.48 -27.34
N GLU A 322 -23.62 14.65 -27.25
CA GLU A 322 -23.62 15.66 -28.31
C GLU A 322 -22.20 16.17 -28.58
N ARG A 323 -21.41 16.38 -27.52
CA ARG A 323 -20.02 16.79 -27.64
C ARG A 323 -19.16 15.73 -28.31
N MET A 324 -19.40 14.46 -27.98
CA MET A 324 -18.73 13.32 -28.62
C MET A 324 -19.09 13.24 -30.11
N ASP A 325 -20.35 13.43 -30.48
CA ASP A 325 -20.80 13.43 -31.87
C ASP A 325 -20.19 14.58 -32.67
N GLU A 326 -20.09 15.78 -32.09
CA GLU A 326 -19.39 16.93 -32.67
C GLU A 326 -17.92 16.60 -32.95
N ALA A 327 -17.25 15.94 -32.00
CA ALA A 327 -15.84 15.53 -32.12
C ALA A 327 -15.64 14.50 -33.24
N ILE A 328 -16.54 13.51 -33.35
CA ILE A 328 -16.51 12.49 -34.40
C ILE A 328 -16.73 13.13 -35.77
N ALA A 329 -17.74 14.01 -35.90
CA ALA A 329 -18.04 14.70 -37.15
C ALA A 329 -16.88 15.60 -37.61
N TYR A 330 -16.23 16.31 -36.68
CA TYR A 330 -15.04 17.09 -36.97
C TYR A 330 -13.89 16.19 -37.45
N ALA A 331 -13.63 15.07 -36.77
CA ALA A 331 -12.57 14.15 -37.16
C ALA A 331 -12.78 13.59 -38.57
N GLU A 332 -14.02 13.19 -38.90
CA GLU A 332 -14.39 12.73 -40.23
C GLU A 332 -14.15 13.77 -41.32
N LYS A 333 -14.64 15.00 -41.09
CA LYS A 333 -14.53 16.10 -42.05
C LYS A 333 -13.08 16.49 -42.32
N ASN A 334 -12.20 16.37 -41.33
CA ASN A 334 -10.81 16.85 -41.39
C ASN A 334 -9.77 15.72 -41.54
N GLY A 335 -10.21 14.48 -41.76
CA GLY A 335 -9.30 13.34 -41.94
C GLY A 335 -8.41 13.07 -40.72
N ARG A 336 -8.99 13.17 -39.53
CA ARG A 336 -8.34 12.82 -38.24
C ARG A 336 -8.80 11.45 -37.77
N GLN A 337 -8.03 10.84 -36.87
CA GLN A 337 -8.53 9.69 -36.11
C GLN A 337 -9.77 10.11 -35.32
N LYS A 338 -10.82 9.29 -35.38
CA LYS A 338 -12.07 9.57 -34.67
C LYS A 338 -11.90 9.22 -33.18
N PRO A 339 -12.41 10.05 -32.25
CA PRO A 339 -12.65 9.62 -30.89
C PRO A 339 -13.47 8.33 -30.88
N GLY A 340 -13.05 7.33 -30.09
CA GLY A 340 -13.58 5.97 -30.16
C GLY A 340 -14.03 5.38 -28.82
N ALA A 341 -13.88 6.12 -27.73
CA ALA A 341 -14.28 5.66 -26.41
C ALA A 341 -14.75 6.83 -25.52
N LEU A 342 -15.61 6.52 -24.56
CA LEU A 342 -16.17 7.44 -23.56
C LEU A 342 -16.12 6.78 -22.18
N SER A 343 -15.69 7.51 -21.15
CA SER A 343 -15.61 7.04 -19.77
C SER A 343 -16.47 7.91 -18.85
N ASN A 344 -17.80 7.76 -18.98
CA ASN A 344 -18.79 8.45 -18.15
C ASN A 344 -19.29 7.54 -17.02
N ASN A 345 -20.00 8.14 -16.06
CA ASN A 345 -20.65 7.36 -15.01
C ASN A 345 -21.72 6.45 -15.62
N PHE A 346 -21.71 5.17 -15.25
CA PHE A 346 -22.76 4.24 -15.61
C PHE A 346 -23.07 3.33 -14.43
N SER A 347 -24.29 3.45 -13.90
CA SER A 347 -24.74 2.67 -12.76
C SER A 347 -26.26 2.44 -12.83
N LEU A 348 -26.76 1.47 -12.09
CA LEU A 348 -28.21 1.27 -11.93
C LEU A 348 -28.86 2.37 -11.09
N ALA A 349 -28.09 3.06 -10.25
CA ALA A 349 -28.54 4.17 -9.44
C ALA A 349 -28.38 5.49 -10.19
N GLU A 350 -29.35 6.39 -10.02
CA GLU A 350 -29.26 7.74 -10.52
C GLU A 350 -28.40 8.59 -9.56
N MET A 351 -27.40 9.28 -10.12
CA MET A 351 -26.57 10.21 -9.37
C MET A 351 -27.27 11.55 -9.24
N LEU A 352 -28.06 11.72 -8.18
CA LEU A 352 -28.79 12.96 -7.91
C LEU A 352 -27.85 14.12 -7.57
N GLU A 353 -26.83 13.85 -6.76
CA GLU A 353 -25.79 14.79 -6.36
C GLU A 353 -24.42 14.24 -6.78
N PRO A 354 -23.75 14.86 -7.76
CA PRO A 354 -22.43 14.43 -8.18
C PRO A 354 -21.40 14.53 -7.05
N ILE A 355 -20.65 13.45 -6.81
CA ILE A 355 -19.53 13.43 -5.85
C ILE A 355 -18.45 14.45 -6.25
N TRP A 356 -18.27 14.64 -7.57
CA TRP A 356 -17.35 15.61 -8.14
C TRP A 356 -18.08 16.52 -9.12
N ALA A 357 -17.75 17.82 -9.07
CA ALA A 357 -18.29 18.79 -10.00
C ALA A 357 -17.96 18.43 -11.46
N GLY A 358 -18.94 18.58 -12.35
CA GLY A 358 -18.79 18.32 -13.78
C GLY A 358 -18.75 16.84 -14.16
N CYS A 359 -19.26 15.94 -13.32
CA CYS A 359 -19.52 14.55 -13.72
C CYS A 359 -20.77 14.45 -14.60
N VAL A 360 -20.66 13.62 -15.64
CA VAL A 360 -21.71 13.33 -16.63
C VAL A 360 -22.07 11.86 -16.59
#